data_AF-A0A928K270-F1
#
_entry.id   AF-A0A928K270-F1
#
_cell.length_a   1.000
_cell.length_b   1.000
_cell.length_c   1.000
_cell.angle_alpha   90.00
_cell.angle_beta   90.00
_cell.angle_gamma   90.00
#
_symmetry.space_group_name_H-M   'P 1'
#
loop_
_entity.id
_entity.type
_entity.pdbx_description
1 polymer ?
#
loop_
_entity_poly.entity_id
_entity_poly.type
_entity_poly.pdbx_seq_one_letter_code
_entity_poly.pdbx_strand_id
1 'polypeptide(L)'
;MQIEIKIDSSCVEPKVIVLTDRMSDEVNEILRRLSEEAPKVIAGFREDTLEILEPNEIVRIYAASGKVIAVTDRGEYTLRQRLYELEEKLDKARFIRISNSEIVNLRKVRSFDLSMAGTICVSLKNGENAFVSRRYVSRIRQVLGI
;
A
#
# COMPACT_ATOMS: atom_id res chain seq x y z
N MET A 1 24.85 23.58 -5.67
CA MET A 1 25.18 22.16 -5.44
C MET A 1 26.17 21.68 -6.50
N GLN A 2 27.28 21.06 -6.08
CA GLN A 2 28.22 20.35 -6.96
C GLN A 2 27.86 18.86 -6.92
N ILE A 3 27.65 18.23 -8.08
CA ILE A 3 27.30 16.81 -8.18
C ILE A 3 28.53 16.06 -8.69
N GLU A 4 28.96 15.04 -7.96
CA GLU A 4 30.06 14.16 -8.35
C GLU A 4 29.52 12.74 -8.58
N ILE A 5 29.91 12.11 -9.70
CA ILE A 5 29.58 10.72 -10.01
C ILE A 5 30.87 9.92 -10.00
N LYS A 6 30.97 8.93 -9.12
CA LYS A 6 32.07 7.96 -9.10
C LYS A 6 31.61 6.62 -9.63
N ILE A 7 32.28 6.14 -10.67
CA ILE A 7 32.04 4.82 -11.25
C ILE A 7 33.14 3.89 -10.75
N ASP A 8 32.75 2.86 -10.01
CA ASP A 8 33.64 1.85 -9.42
C ASP A 8 33.08 0.46 -9.74
N SER A 9 33.86 -0.35 -10.45
CA SER A 9 33.46 -1.70 -10.86
C SER A 9 33.32 -2.69 -9.69
N SER A 10 33.85 -2.35 -8.52
CA SER A 10 33.66 -3.13 -7.29
C SER A 10 32.36 -2.78 -6.54
N CYS A 11 31.67 -1.71 -6.94
CA CYS A 11 30.40 -1.28 -6.35
C CYS A 11 29.24 -2.10 -6.94
N VAL A 12 28.94 -3.25 -6.32
CA VAL A 12 27.90 -4.18 -6.79
C VAL A 12 26.48 -3.62 -6.64
N GLU A 13 26.22 -2.84 -5.59
CA GLU A 13 24.95 -2.13 -5.36
C GLU A 13 25.17 -0.63 -5.37
N PRO A 14 24.33 0.16 -6.09
CA PRO A 14 24.42 1.61 -6.11
C PRO A 14 24.33 2.20 -4.71
N LYS A 15 25.24 3.11 -4.38
CA LYS A 15 25.24 3.85 -3.12
C LYS A 15 25.15 5.35 -3.39
N VAL A 16 24.30 6.04 -2.63
CA VAL A 16 24.24 7.50 -2.62
C VAL A 16 24.84 8.00 -1.30
N ILE A 17 25.83 8.89 -1.39
CA ILE A 17 26.48 9.48 -0.21
C ILE A 17 26.28 10.99 -0.27
N VAL A 18 25.69 11.57 0.77
CA VAL A 18 25.52 13.02 0.92
C VAL A 18 26.50 13.51 2.00
N LEU A 19 27.49 14.32 1.60
CA LEU A 19 28.42 14.97 2.53
C LEU A 19 27.95 16.40 2.83
N THR A 20 27.70 16.70 4.10
CA THR A 20 27.25 18.00 4.60
C THR A 20 27.71 18.19 6.05
N ASP A 21 27.81 19.43 6.54
CA ASP A 21 28.15 19.73 7.95
C ASP A 21 26.97 19.51 8.91
N ARG A 22 25.74 19.57 8.39
CA ARG A 22 24.50 19.34 9.13
C ARG A 22 23.34 18.94 8.22
N MET A 23 22.25 18.49 8.84
CA MET A 23 20.97 18.36 8.16
C MET A 23 20.40 19.74 7.83
N SER A 24 19.95 19.92 6.59
CA SER A 24 19.34 21.16 6.10
C SER A 24 18.10 20.84 5.27
N ASP A 25 17.28 21.86 4.99
CA ASP A 25 16.10 21.69 4.12
C ASP A 25 16.48 21.21 2.71
N GLU A 26 17.65 21.61 2.20
CA GLU A 26 18.19 21.14 0.92
C GLU A 26 18.52 19.64 0.98
N VAL A 27 19.14 19.17 2.07
CA VAL A 27 19.45 17.73 2.27
C VAL A 27 18.17 16.92 2.42
N ASN A 28 17.18 17.45 3.16
CA ASN A 28 15.87 16.82 3.31
C ASN A 28 15.14 16.68 1.96
N GLU A 29 15.22 17.68 1.08
CA GLU A 29 14.62 17.64 -0.25
C GLU A 29 15.31 16.60 -1.16
N ILE A 30 16.64 16.48 -1.08
CA ILE A 30 17.39 15.44 -1.82
C ILE A 30 16.98 14.05 -1.34
N LEU A 31 16.94 13.83 -0.02
CA LEU A 31 16.49 12.56 0.57
C LEU A 31 15.06 12.24 0.12
N ARG A 32 14.17 13.23 0.15
CA ARG A 32 12.79 13.09 -0.28
C ARG A 32 12.71 12.63 -1.73
N ARG A 33 13.39 13.31 -2.67
CA ARG A 33 13.37 12.95 -4.11
C ARG A 33 14.00 11.58 -4.40
N LEU A 34 15.06 11.21 -3.68
CA LEU A 34 15.68 9.89 -3.80
C LEU A 34 14.80 8.79 -3.19
N SER A 35 13.95 9.15 -2.22
CA SER A 35 12.97 8.26 -1.61
C SER A 35 11.60 8.25 -2.31
N GLU A 36 11.34 9.23 -3.19
CA GLU A 36 10.10 9.34 -3.94
C GLU A 36 10.09 8.28 -5.05
N GLU A 37 9.56 7.10 -4.72
CA GLU A 37 8.98 6.20 -5.69
C GLU A 37 7.97 6.99 -6.55
N ALA A 38 7.97 6.76 -7.86
CA ALA A 38 7.01 7.35 -8.80
C ALA A 38 5.60 7.42 -8.18
N PRO A 39 4.79 8.45 -8.50
CA PRO A 39 3.47 8.64 -7.89
C PRO A 39 2.74 7.29 -7.81
N LYS A 40 2.46 6.82 -6.59
CA LYS A 40 1.80 5.52 -6.35
C LYS A 40 0.31 5.56 -6.70
N VAL A 41 -0.04 6.32 -7.72
CA VAL A 41 -1.39 6.43 -8.24
C VAL A 41 -1.84 5.09 -8.82
N ILE A 42 -3.10 4.76 -8.61
CA ILE A 42 -3.72 3.54 -9.13
C ILE A 42 -4.70 3.94 -10.23
N ALA A 43 -4.55 3.38 -11.43
CA ALA A 43 -5.51 3.59 -12.50
C ALA A 43 -6.72 2.68 -12.28
N GLY A 44 -7.87 3.28 -11.94
CA GLY A 44 -9.15 2.61 -11.76
C GLY A 44 -10.07 2.84 -12.96
N PHE A 45 -10.74 1.79 -13.41
CA PHE A 45 -11.70 1.86 -14.51
C PHE A 45 -13.12 1.78 -13.96
N ARG A 46 -13.95 2.74 -14.34
CA ARG A 46 -15.38 2.73 -14.09
C ARG A 46 -16.08 3.01 -15.41
N GLU A 47 -16.90 2.04 -15.84
CA GLU A 47 -17.48 2.04 -17.19
C GLU A 47 -16.36 2.19 -18.24
N ASP A 48 -16.45 3.18 -19.12
CA ASP A 48 -15.48 3.47 -20.17
C ASP A 48 -14.44 4.54 -19.76
N THR A 49 -14.43 4.95 -18.49
CA THR A 49 -13.56 6.02 -18.00
C THR A 49 -12.43 5.46 -17.13
N LEU A 50 -11.22 5.95 -17.39
CA LEU A 50 -10.06 5.78 -16.50
C LEU A 50 -10.01 6.95 -15.53
N GLU A 51 -9.99 6.64 -14.25
CA GLU A 51 -9.79 7.60 -13.17
C GLU A 51 -8.50 7.29 -12.41
N ILE A 52 -7.81 8.36 -12.01
CA ILE A 52 -6.65 8.26 -11.14
C ILE A 52 -7.15 8.18 -9.70
N LEU A 53 -6.78 7.09 -9.01
CA LEU A 53 -7.12 6.85 -7.61
C LEU A 53 -5.88 7.09 -6.74
N GLU A 54 -6.04 7.98 -5.76
CA GLU A 54 -5.05 8.16 -4.72
C GLU A 54 -5.19 7.03 -3.67
N PRO A 55 -4.10 6.42 -3.18
CA PRO A 55 -4.20 5.33 -2.21
C PRO A 55 -4.98 5.69 -0.93
N ASN A 56 -4.96 6.95 -0.49
CA ASN A 56 -5.73 7.39 0.68
C ASN A 56 -7.27 7.33 0.50
N GLU A 57 -7.76 7.34 -0.74
CA GLU A 57 -9.18 7.21 -1.08
C GLU A 57 -9.67 5.76 -1.03
N ILE A 58 -8.75 4.80 -1.20
CA ILE A 58 -9.07 3.38 -1.27
C ILE A 58 -9.37 2.85 0.13
N VAL A 59 -10.56 2.27 0.29
CA VAL A 59 -11.01 1.58 1.51
C VAL A 59 -10.46 0.15 1.54
N ARG A 60 -10.65 -0.57 0.43
CA ARG A 60 -10.17 -1.94 0.25
C ARG A 60 -9.98 -2.26 -1.23
N ILE A 61 -9.25 -3.33 -1.50
CA ILE A 61 -9.08 -3.91 -2.81
C ILE A 61 -9.35 -5.41 -2.70
N TYR A 62 -10.23 -5.95 -3.53
CA TYR A 62 -10.51 -7.38 -3.54
C TYR A 62 -10.59 -7.96 -4.95
N ALA A 63 -10.36 -9.27 -5.06
CA ALA A 63 -10.56 -10.02 -6.27
C ALA A 63 -11.91 -10.75 -6.22
N ALA A 64 -12.76 -10.52 -7.21
CA ALA A 64 -14.04 -11.20 -7.38
C ALA A 64 -14.29 -11.45 -8.87
N SER A 65 -14.82 -12.63 -9.19
CA SER A 65 -15.22 -13.01 -10.57
C SER A 65 -14.12 -12.76 -11.63
N GLY A 66 -12.86 -13.05 -11.28
CA GLY A 66 -11.71 -12.89 -12.17
C GLY A 66 -11.18 -11.45 -12.33
N LYS A 67 -11.81 -10.46 -11.68
CA LYS A 67 -11.42 -9.05 -11.69
C LYS A 67 -10.84 -8.63 -10.35
N VAL A 68 -10.01 -7.59 -10.35
CA VAL A 68 -9.57 -6.88 -9.14
C VAL A 68 -10.35 -5.58 -9.06
N ILE A 69 -10.90 -5.27 -7.89
CA ILE A 69 -11.79 -4.15 -7.66
C ILE A 69 -11.23 -3.34 -6.49
N ALA A 70 -11.06 -2.03 -6.67
CA ALA A 70 -10.82 -1.08 -5.60
C ALA A 70 -12.13 -0.41 -5.19
N VAL A 71 -12.39 -0.38 -3.89
CA VAL A 71 -13.53 0.33 -3.30
C VAL A 71 -13.05 1.66 -2.74
N THR A 72 -13.73 2.73 -3.11
CA THR A 72 -13.54 4.07 -2.56
C THR A 72 -14.88 4.60 -2.03
N ASP A 73 -14.85 5.75 -1.35
CA ASP A 73 -16.07 6.44 -0.94
C ASP A 73 -16.90 6.95 -2.16
N ARG A 74 -16.29 6.99 -3.37
CA ARG A 74 -16.94 7.37 -4.63
C ARG A 74 -17.52 6.18 -5.41
N GLY A 75 -17.33 4.96 -4.92
CA GLY A 75 -17.76 3.71 -5.57
C GLY A 75 -16.61 2.77 -5.93
N GLU A 76 -16.94 1.78 -6.75
CA GLU A 76 -16.05 0.69 -7.16
C GLU A 76 -15.37 0.96 -8.50
N TYR A 77 -14.11 0.52 -8.60
CA TYR A 77 -13.27 0.66 -9.78
C TYR A 77 -12.59 -0.65 -10.11
N THR A 78 -12.67 -1.10 -11.36
CA THR A 78 -11.91 -2.27 -11.83
C THR A 78 -10.45 -1.88 -12.03
N LEU A 79 -9.53 -2.69 -11.51
CA LEU A 79 -8.10 -2.53 -11.69
C LEU A 79 -7.58 -3.57 -12.70
N ARG A 80 -6.61 -3.17 -13.53
CA ARG A 80 -5.88 -4.12 -14.41
C ARG A 80 -4.80 -4.89 -13.66
N GLN A 81 -4.27 -4.31 -12.60
CA GLN A 81 -3.22 -4.91 -11.77
C GLN A 81 -3.76 -6.08 -10.95
N ARG A 82 -2.92 -7.09 -10.70
CA ARG A 82 -3.22 -8.21 -9.80
C ARG A 82 -3.02 -7.78 -8.34
N LEU A 83 -3.65 -8.51 -7.42
CA LEU A 83 -3.55 -8.22 -5.98
C LEU A 83 -2.10 -8.26 -5.45
N TYR A 84 -1.25 -9.17 -5.94
CA TYR A 84 0.15 -9.23 -5.47
C TYR A 84 0.96 -8.01 -5.96
N GLU A 85 0.72 -7.55 -7.18
CA GLU A 85 1.36 -6.33 -7.72
C GLU A 85 0.95 -5.09 -6.92
N LEU A 86 -0.32 -5.05 -6.51
CA LEU A 86 -0.84 -3.99 -5.65
C LEU A 86 -0.28 -4.08 -4.22
N GLU A 87 -0.11 -5.28 -3.66
CA GLU A 87 0.53 -5.49 -2.35
C GLU A 87 2.00 -5.04 -2.34
N GLU A 88 2.72 -5.18 -3.44
CA GLU A 88 4.09 -4.70 -3.59
C GLU A 88 4.16 -3.19 -3.78
N LYS A 89 3.25 -2.63 -4.58
CA LYS A 89 3.22 -1.19 -4.89
C LYS A 89 2.74 -0.35 -3.70
N LEU A 90 1.71 -0.82 -3.00
CA LEU A 90 1.07 -0.07 -1.92
C LEU A 90 1.95 -0.01 -0.67
N ASP A 91 1.79 1.06 0.09
CA ASP A 91 2.48 1.24 1.36
C ASP A 91 2.04 0.16 2.36
N LYS A 92 2.95 -0.75 2.70
CA LYS A 92 2.72 -1.91 3.59
C LYS A 92 2.36 -1.50 5.02
N ALA A 93 2.66 -0.27 5.44
CA ALA A 93 2.24 0.25 6.74
C ALA A 93 0.76 0.71 6.73
N ARG A 94 0.18 0.93 5.54
CA ARG A 94 -1.22 1.36 5.38
C ARG A 94 -2.10 0.26 4.80
N PHE A 95 -1.59 -0.57 3.91
CA PHE A 95 -2.34 -1.60 3.22
C PHE A 95 -1.88 -2.97 3.67
N ILE A 96 -2.82 -3.76 4.17
CA ILE A 96 -2.55 -5.12 4.63
C ILE A 96 -3.41 -6.13 3.91
N ARG A 97 -2.76 -7.19 3.43
CA ARG A 97 -3.45 -8.34 2.86
C ARG A 97 -4.04 -9.19 3.97
N ILE A 98 -5.35 -9.38 3.93
CA ILE A 98 -6.12 -10.13 4.95
C ILE A 98 -6.57 -11.50 4.43
N SER A 99 -6.53 -11.70 3.11
CA SER A 99 -6.79 -12.98 2.46
C SER A 99 -6.08 -13.06 1.11
N ASN A 100 -6.14 -14.22 0.45
CA ASN A 100 -5.63 -14.35 -0.90
C ASN A 100 -6.34 -13.41 -1.90
N SER A 101 -7.57 -13.00 -1.59
CA SER A 101 -8.43 -12.20 -2.46
C SER A 101 -8.68 -10.79 -1.94
N GLU A 102 -8.03 -10.31 -0.87
CA GLU A 102 -8.38 -9.01 -0.28
C GLU A 102 -7.24 -8.32 0.47
N ILE A 103 -7.12 -7.02 0.22
CA ILE A 103 -6.23 -6.06 0.88
C ILE A 103 -7.08 -4.94 1.45
N VAL A 104 -6.85 -4.55 2.70
CA VAL A 104 -7.59 -3.46 3.36
C VAL A 104 -6.66 -2.30 3.72
N ASN A 105 -7.19 -1.08 3.64
CA ASN A 105 -6.48 0.11 4.11
C ASN A 105 -6.74 0.29 5.62
N LEU A 106 -5.70 0.11 6.44
CA LEU A 106 -5.74 0.26 7.89
C LEU A 106 -6.25 1.63 8.35
N ARG A 107 -6.01 2.70 7.58
CA ARG A 107 -6.55 4.04 7.89
C ARG A 107 -8.07 4.13 7.71
N LYS A 108 -8.66 3.21 6.95
CA LYS A 108 -10.09 3.08 6.69
C LYS A 108 -10.74 1.95 7.50
N VAL A 109 -9.99 1.29 8.39
CA VAL A 109 -10.55 0.34 9.36
C VAL A 109 -11.11 1.09 10.58
N ARG A 110 -12.25 0.63 11.08
CA ARG A 110 -12.90 1.09 12.32
C ARG A 110 -12.48 0.22 13.50
N SER A 111 -12.53 -1.10 13.35
CA SER A 111 -12.20 -2.05 14.41
C SER A 111 -11.85 -3.43 13.87
N PHE A 112 -11.10 -4.19 14.66
CA PHE A 112 -10.88 -5.63 14.47
C PHE A 112 -11.59 -6.38 15.59
N ASP A 113 -12.53 -7.26 15.24
CA ASP A 113 -13.18 -8.16 16.19
C ASP A 113 -12.45 -9.50 16.20
N LEU A 114 -11.83 -9.81 17.35
CA LEU A 114 -11.02 -10.98 17.61
C LEU A 114 -11.79 -12.10 18.32
N SER A 115 -13.07 -11.89 18.64
CA SER A 115 -13.91 -12.83 19.38
C SER A 115 -14.30 -14.06 18.54
N MET A 116 -14.22 -13.95 17.22
CA MET A 116 -14.57 -15.01 16.30
C MET A 116 -13.50 -16.11 16.27
N ALA A 117 -13.88 -17.33 16.63
CA ALA A 117 -12.97 -18.47 16.59
C ALA A 117 -12.42 -18.73 15.17
N GLY A 118 -11.11 -18.62 15.02
CA GLY A 118 -10.40 -18.96 13.78
C GLY A 118 -10.42 -17.89 12.68
N THR A 119 -10.96 -16.69 12.92
CA THR A 119 -10.90 -15.58 11.98
C THR A 119 -10.87 -14.24 12.73
N ILE A 120 -10.76 -13.14 12.00
CA ILE A 120 -10.87 -11.78 12.53
C ILE A 120 -11.82 -11.04 11.60
N CYS A 121 -12.87 -10.44 12.15
CA CYS A 121 -13.75 -9.55 11.40
C CYS A 121 -13.14 -8.14 11.40
N VAL A 122 -13.01 -7.54 10.22
CA VAL A 122 -12.50 -6.20 10.00
C VAL A 122 -13.67 -5.30 9.64
N SER A 123 -14.09 -4.45 10.57
CA SER A 123 -15.15 -3.47 10.30
C SER A 123 -14.53 -2.22 9.69
N LEU A 124 -15.01 -1.83 8.50
CA LEU A 124 -14.51 -0.69 7.75
C LEU A 124 -15.30 0.58 8.11
N LYS A 125 -14.69 1.74 7.90
CA LYS A 125 -15.31 3.04 8.24
C LYS A 125 -16.58 3.31 7.43
N ASN A 126 -16.67 2.78 6.20
CA ASN A 126 -17.84 2.86 5.33
C ASN A 126 -18.99 1.92 5.73
N GLY A 127 -18.84 1.14 6.81
CA GLY A 127 -19.88 0.26 7.34
C GLY A 127 -19.83 -1.18 6.81
N GLU A 128 -18.98 -1.46 5.83
CA GLU A 128 -18.76 -2.83 5.34
C GLU A 128 -17.87 -3.64 6.31
N ASN A 129 -17.96 -4.97 6.18
CA ASN A 129 -17.09 -5.90 6.90
C ASN A 129 -16.27 -6.72 5.92
N ALA A 130 -15.03 -7.01 6.29
CA ALA A 130 -14.15 -7.96 5.63
C ALA A 130 -13.65 -9.02 6.63
N PHE A 131 -13.20 -10.18 6.14
CA PHE A 131 -12.82 -11.30 7.01
C PHE A 131 -11.40 -11.75 6.72
N VAL A 132 -10.59 -11.82 7.78
CA VAL A 132 -9.23 -12.35 7.70
C VAL A 132 -9.28 -13.86 7.52
N SER A 133 -8.73 -14.36 6.42
CA SER A 133 -8.65 -15.81 6.20
C SER A 133 -7.70 -16.46 7.22
N ARG A 134 -7.97 -17.71 7.61
CA ARG A 134 -7.20 -18.46 8.64
C ARG A 134 -5.68 -18.34 8.48
N ARG A 135 -5.18 -18.43 7.24
CA ARG A 135 -3.74 -18.37 6.93
C ARG A 135 -3.10 -17.01 7.23
N TYR A 136 -3.89 -15.94 7.29
CA TYR A 136 -3.41 -14.58 7.52
C TYR A 136 -3.62 -14.12 8.97
N VAL A 137 -4.37 -14.85 9.79
CA VAL A 137 -4.66 -14.46 11.18
C VAL A 137 -3.39 -14.19 11.98
N SER A 138 -2.37 -15.05 11.89
CA SER A 138 -1.08 -14.86 12.58
C SER A 138 -0.36 -13.58 12.13
N ARG A 139 -0.30 -13.34 10.81
CA ARG A 139 0.27 -12.11 10.24
C ARG A 139 -0.48 -10.86 10.71
N ILE A 140 -1.81 -10.89 10.73
CA ILE A 140 -2.61 -9.75 11.19
C ILE A 140 -2.38 -9.49 12.68
N ARG A 141 -2.35 -10.52 13.52
CA ARG A 141 -2.03 -10.39 14.95
C ARG A 141 -0.68 -9.72 15.18
N GLN A 142 0.35 -10.16 14.47
CA GLN A 142 1.68 -9.54 14.52
C GLN A 142 1.65 -8.05 14.14
N VAL A 143 0.92 -7.68 13.08
CA VAL A 143 0.80 -6.27 12.66
C VAL A 143 0.04 -5.43 13.68
N LEU A 144 -0.93 -6.02 14.38
CA LEU A 144 -1.68 -5.37 15.46
C LEU A 144 -0.92 -5.37 16.81
N GLY A 145 0.24 -6.03 16.90
CA GLY A 145 1.05 -6.11 18.12
C GLY A 145 0.46 -7.04 19.19
N ILE A 146 -0.29 -8.07 18.80
CA ILE A 146 -0.96 -9.03 19.68
C ILE A 146 -0.68 -10.49 19.31
#